data_AF-A0A838Z8C1-F1
#
_entry.id   AF-A0A838Z8C1-F1
#
_cell.length_a   1.000
_cell.length_b   1.000
_cell.length_c   1.000
_cell.angle_alpha   90.00
_cell.angle_beta   90.00
_cell.angle_gamma   90.00
#
_symmetry.space_group_name_H-M   'P 1'
#
loop_
_entity.id
_entity.type
_entity.pdbx_description
1 polymer ?
#
loop_
_entity_poly.entity_id
_entity_poly.type
_entity_poly.pdbx_seq_one_letter_code
_entity_poly.pdbx_strand_id
1 'polypeptide(L)'
;MKRTKIDFSKHELTITQINEKATTHLLKKPDTYIHSVKFTNIDGVLLVTGDFGNWVFCRSFYPSKDEKVSDGYWCEKAVISSTQITHEYDSEKTEKSIKELLQEDWNEEEKEYLNELLDHTYDGREYKDYAYNHRPSGFEYESIPYGESVKPWLKAVFDAFDEICDRVKQS
;
A
#
# COMPACT_ATOMS: atom_id res chain seq x y z
N MET A 1 4.54 -1.21 -14.18
CA MET A 1 5.61 -1.93 -13.45
C MET A 1 4.92 -2.76 -12.38
N LYS A 2 5.25 -4.05 -12.20
CA LYS A 2 4.65 -4.87 -11.13
C LYS A 2 5.20 -4.42 -9.77
N ARG A 3 4.33 -4.27 -8.77
CA ARG A 3 4.67 -3.82 -7.40
C ARG A 3 5.13 -4.97 -6.52
N THR A 4 4.66 -6.18 -6.82
CA THR A 4 4.92 -7.40 -6.06
C THR A 4 5.50 -8.48 -6.96
N LYS A 5 5.99 -9.57 -6.34
CA LYS A 5 6.45 -10.78 -7.05
C LYS A 5 5.30 -11.71 -7.47
N ILE A 6 4.04 -11.34 -7.18
CA ILE A 6 2.88 -12.18 -7.45
C ILE A 6 2.59 -12.14 -8.95
N ASP A 7 2.35 -13.33 -9.51
CA ASP A 7 2.10 -13.49 -10.94
C ASP A 7 0.61 -13.74 -11.23
N PHE A 8 -0.15 -12.64 -11.34
CA PHE A 8 -1.58 -12.71 -11.65
C PHE A 8 -1.90 -13.20 -13.07
N SER A 9 -0.93 -13.22 -13.99
CA SER A 9 -1.11 -13.76 -15.35
C SER A 9 -1.51 -15.24 -15.37
N LYS A 10 -1.14 -15.98 -14.32
CA LYS A 10 -1.49 -17.40 -14.15
C LYS A 10 -2.85 -17.64 -13.48
N HIS A 11 -3.57 -16.58 -13.14
CA HIS A 11 -4.89 -16.68 -12.52
C HIS A 11 -5.96 -16.70 -13.61
N GLU A 12 -7.08 -17.36 -13.35
CA GLU A 12 -8.29 -17.28 -14.16
C GLU A 12 -9.10 -16.05 -13.75
N LEU A 13 -9.61 -15.32 -14.75
CA LEU A 13 -10.49 -14.18 -14.55
C LEU A 13 -11.94 -14.62 -14.80
N THR A 14 -12.77 -14.56 -13.77
CA THR A 14 -14.21 -14.78 -13.86
C THR A 14 -14.94 -13.47 -13.62
N ILE A 15 -15.76 -13.06 -14.60
CA ILE A 15 -16.60 -11.86 -14.50
C ILE A 15 -18.05 -12.30 -14.34
N THR A 16 -18.72 -11.81 -13.29
CA THR A 16 -20.12 -12.13 -13.02
C THR A 16 -20.91 -10.85 -12.83
N GLN A 17 -21.95 -10.66 -13.64
CA GLN A 17 -22.97 -9.65 -13.39
C GLN A 17 -23.99 -10.21 -12.41
N ILE A 18 -24.09 -9.63 -11.21
CA ILE A 18 -25.05 -10.07 -10.19
C ILE A 18 -26.42 -9.43 -10.45
N ASN A 19 -26.43 -8.13 -10.73
CA ASN A 19 -27.60 -7.34 -11.12
C ASN A 19 -27.12 -6.04 -11.79
N GLU A 20 -28.02 -5.14 -12.20
CA GLU A 20 -27.66 -3.87 -12.87
C GLU A 20 -26.69 -2.97 -12.09
N LYS A 21 -26.58 -3.16 -10.76
CA LYS A 21 -25.79 -2.34 -9.85
C LYS A 21 -24.56 -3.04 -9.28
N ALA A 22 -24.39 -4.32 -9.58
CA ALA A 22 -23.33 -5.13 -8.99
C ALA A 22 -22.66 -6.07 -10.00
N THR A 23 -21.34 -5.93 -10.09
CA THR A 23 -20.46 -6.74 -10.95
C THR A 23 -19.26 -7.20 -10.13
N THR A 24 -18.88 -8.47 -10.29
CA THR A 24 -17.67 -9.03 -9.68
C THR A 24 -16.63 -9.37 -10.73
N HIS A 25 -15.38 -9.05 -10.46
CA HIS A 25 -14.20 -9.55 -11.17
C HIS A 25 -13.39 -10.39 -10.18
N LEU A 26 -13.33 -11.70 -10.39
CA LEU A 26 -12.55 -12.62 -9.57
C LEU A 26 -11.30 -13.05 -10.34
N LEU A 27 -10.12 -12.75 -9.80
CA LEU A 27 -8.87 -13.39 -10.20
C LEU A 27 -8.53 -14.49 -9.20
N LYS A 28 -8.43 -15.73 -9.67
CA LYS A 28 -8.11 -16.88 -8.82
C LYS A 28 -7.10 -17.81 -9.50
N LYS A 29 -6.09 -18.25 -8.76
CA LYS A 29 -5.17 -19.29 -9.25
C LYS A 29 -5.92 -20.64 -9.38
N PRO A 30 -5.82 -21.35 -10.52
CA PRO A 30 -6.45 -22.65 -10.70
C PRO A 30 -5.96 -23.67 -9.68
N ASP A 31 -6.83 -24.61 -9.32
CA ASP A 31 -6.53 -25.74 -8.42
C ASP A 31 -5.98 -25.36 -7.03
N THR A 32 -6.20 -24.11 -6.59
CA THR A 32 -5.84 -23.66 -5.24
C THR A 32 -7.03 -23.08 -4.48
N TYR A 33 -6.98 -23.18 -3.15
CA TYR A 33 -7.91 -22.50 -2.24
C TYR A 33 -7.46 -21.09 -1.86
N ILE A 34 -6.20 -20.77 -2.13
CA ILE A 34 -5.52 -19.51 -1.83
C ILE A 34 -5.15 -18.77 -3.13
N HIS A 35 -4.61 -17.56 -3.02
CA HIS A 35 -4.25 -16.69 -4.14
C HIS A 35 -5.47 -16.29 -4.99
N SER A 36 -6.44 -15.72 -4.31
CA SER A 36 -7.65 -15.18 -4.89
C SER A 36 -7.85 -13.72 -4.48
N VAL A 37 -8.36 -12.92 -5.41
CA VAL A 37 -8.78 -11.55 -5.17
C VAL A 37 -10.04 -11.27 -5.99
N LYS A 38 -11.04 -10.73 -5.31
CA LYS A 38 -12.36 -10.46 -5.87
C LYS A 38 -12.70 -8.99 -5.70
N PHE A 39 -12.91 -8.32 -6.83
CA PHE A 39 -13.35 -6.94 -6.93
C PHE A 39 -14.85 -6.92 -7.15
N THR A 40 -15.61 -6.35 -6.23
CA THR A 40 -17.06 -6.26 -6.31
C THR A 40 -17.48 -4.80 -6.32
N ASN A 41 -17.97 -4.32 -7.46
CA ASN A 41 -18.64 -3.03 -7.51
C ASN A 41 -20.05 -3.17 -6.97
N ILE A 42 -20.47 -2.27 -6.07
CA ILE A 42 -21.85 -2.19 -5.58
C ILE A 42 -22.17 -0.72 -5.33
N ASP A 43 -23.20 -0.18 -6.00
CA ASP A 43 -23.73 1.19 -5.79
C ASP A 43 -22.64 2.29 -5.70
N GLY A 44 -21.65 2.27 -6.61
CA GLY A 44 -20.60 3.30 -6.68
C GLY A 44 -19.38 3.08 -5.79
N VAL A 45 -19.38 2.01 -4.99
CA VAL A 45 -18.29 1.58 -4.11
C VAL A 45 -17.61 0.34 -4.70
N LEU A 46 -16.32 0.17 -4.41
CA LEU A 46 -15.58 -1.07 -4.68
C LEU A 46 -15.25 -1.78 -3.38
N LEU A 47 -15.69 -3.02 -3.26
CA LEU A 47 -15.28 -3.95 -2.22
C LEU A 47 -14.29 -4.96 -2.81
N VAL A 48 -13.08 -5.02 -2.25
CA VAL A 48 -12.08 -6.03 -2.55
C VAL A 48 -11.99 -7.01 -1.39
N THR A 49 -12.07 -8.30 -1.70
CA THR A 49 -11.97 -9.40 -0.73
C THR A 49 -11.08 -10.50 -1.29
N GLY A 50 -10.53 -11.34 -0.41
CA GLY A 50 -9.70 -12.48 -0.78
C GLY A 50 -8.50 -12.63 0.13
N ASP A 51 -7.44 -13.24 -0.39
CA ASP A 51 -6.23 -13.56 0.38
C ASP A 51 -5.33 -12.34 0.67
N PHE A 52 -5.58 -11.21 0.00
CA PHE A 52 -4.78 -9.99 0.11
C PHE A 52 -5.49 -8.91 0.96
N GLY A 53 -6.32 -9.35 1.90
CA GLY A 53 -7.08 -8.51 2.81
C GLY A 53 -8.43 -8.04 2.26
N ASN A 54 -9.13 -7.25 3.07
CA ASN A 54 -10.42 -6.67 2.74
C ASN A 54 -10.27 -5.14 2.60
N TRP A 55 -10.67 -4.61 1.45
CA TRP A 55 -10.53 -3.19 1.14
C TRP A 55 -11.83 -2.61 0.62
N VAL A 56 -12.19 -1.42 1.10
CA VAL A 56 -13.36 -0.68 0.66
C VAL A 56 -12.92 0.67 0.12
N PHE A 57 -13.26 0.95 -1.13
CA PHE A 57 -12.92 2.20 -1.80
C PHE A 57 -14.19 2.97 -2.17
N CYS A 58 -14.19 4.29 -1.94
CA CYS A 58 -15.32 5.17 -2.27
C CYS A 58 -15.59 5.39 -3.77
N ARG A 59 -15.03 4.52 -4.64
CA ARG A 59 -15.17 4.56 -6.09
C ARG A 59 -15.26 3.14 -6.64
N SER A 60 -16.17 2.95 -7.60
CA SER A 60 -16.24 1.72 -8.39
C SER A 60 -15.03 1.58 -9.31
N PHE A 61 -14.64 0.33 -9.53
CA PHE A 61 -13.61 -0.06 -10.48
C PHE A 61 -14.22 -0.33 -11.85
N TYR A 62 -13.88 0.47 -12.85
CA TYR A 62 -14.20 0.19 -14.24
C TYR A 62 -12.90 -0.13 -14.98
N PRO A 63 -12.61 -1.42 -15.25
CA PRO A 63 -11.41 -1.79 -15.99
C PRO A 63 -11.36 -1.04 -17.33
N SER A 64 -10.24 -0.36 -17.58
CA SER A 64 -10.02 0.41 -18.80
C SER A 64 -8.65 0.10 -19.37
N LYS A 65 -8.55 0.11 -20.70
CA LYS A 65 -7.32 -0.16 -21.45
C LYS A 65 -6.25 0.92 -21.25
N ASP A 66 -6.64 2.15 -20.96
CA ASP A 66 -5.73 3.29 -20.94
C ASP A 66 -5.25 3.63 -19.52
N GLU A 67 -5.82 2.97 -18.50
CA GLU A 67 -5.58 3.30 -17.11
C GLU A 67 -4.79 2.19 -16.40
N LYS A 68 -3.66 2.58 -15.82
CA LYS A 68 -2.97 1.82 -14.78
C LYS A 68 -3.36 2.36 -13.42
N VAL A 69 -3.32 1.50 -12.42
CA VAL A 69 -3.57 1.90 -11.05
C VAL A 69 -2.53 2.91 -10.60
N SER A 70 -3.01 4.02 -10.03
CA SER A 70 -2.20 4.93 -9.23
C SER A 70 -2.38 4.60 -7.75
N ASP A 71 -1.30 4.21 -7.08
CA ASP A 71 -1.32 3.81 -5.68
C ASP A 71 -1.85 4.95 -4.81
N GLY A 72 -1.34 6.18 -5.02
CA GLY A 72 -1.78 7.36 -4.27
C GLY A 72 -3.28 7.62 -4.43
N TYR A 73 -3.80 7.53 -5.66
CA TYR A 73 -5.22 7.74 -5.93
C TYR A 73 -6.09 6.72 -5.20
N TRP A 74 -5.79 5.42 -5.31
CA TRP A 74 -6.62 4.38 -4.69
C TRP A 74 -6.42 4.32 -3.16
N CYS A 75 -5.24 4.62 -2.65
CA CYS A 75 -5.02 4.81 -1.21
C CYS A 75 -5.88 5.95 -0.67
N GLU A 76 -5.92 7.10 -1.36
CA GLU A 76 -6.81 8.22 -1.00
C GLU A 76 -8.27 7.77 -0.97
N LYS A 77 -8.74 7.01 -1.99
CA LYS A 77 -10.12 6.52 -2.02
C LYS A 77 -10.45 5.51 -0.93
N ALA A 78 -9.49 4.69 -0.51
CA ALA A 78 -9.66 3.79 0.63
C ALA A 78 -9.80 4.57 1.94
N VAL A 79 -8.92 5.56 2.18
CA VAL A 79 -8.93 6.37 3.40
C VAL A 79 -10.24 7.15 3.53
N ILE A 80 -10.72 7.78 2.45
CA ILE A 80 -11.97 8.57 2.44
C ILE A 80 -13.20 7.72 2.82
N SER A 81 -13.35 6.50 2.30
CA SER A 81 -14.54 5.67 2.56
C SER A 81 -14.56 4.98 3.91
N SER A 82 -13.38 4.63 4.44
CA SER A 82 -13.31 3.50 5.36
C SER A 82 -12.32 3.65 6.52
N THR A 83 -11.65 4.81 6.65
CA THR A 83 -10.58 5.03 7.65
C THR A 83 -9.47 3.97 7.61
N GLN A 84 -9.40 3.20 6.51
CA GLN A 84 -8.46 2.10 6.38
C GLN A 84 -7.04 2.63 6.30
N ILE A 85 -6.14 2.02 7.07
CA ILE A 85 -4.72 2.32 7.07
C ILE A 85 -4.10 1.62 5.86
N THR A 86 -3.68 2.42 4.88
CA THR A 86 -3.16 1.94 3.57
C THR A 86 -1.65 1.81 3.54
N HIS A 87 -0.96 2.46 4.46
CA HIS A 87 0.49 2.48 4.58
C HIS A 87 0.94 1.75 5.84
N GLU A 88 2.19 1.33 5.84
CA GLU A 88 2.87 0.86 7.03
C GLU A 88 4.29 1.38 7.06
N TYR A 89 4.88 1.33 8.25
CA TYR A 89 6.26 1.69 8.48
C TYR A 89 7.19 0.97 7.51
N ASP A 90 8.13 1.72 6.95
CA ASP A 90 9.11 1.24 6.00
C ASP A 90 10.51 1.56 6.55
N SER A 91 11.19 0.51 7.03
CA SER A 91 12.51 0.62 7.66
C SER A 91 13.55 1.16 6.68
N GLU A 92 13.58 0.64 5.46
CA GLU A 92 14.55 1.05 4.42
C GLU A 92 14.38 2.53 4.05
N LYS A 93 13.13 2.99 3.90
CA LYS A 93 12.87 4.42 3.66
C LYS A 93 13.25 5.29 4.84
N THR A 94 12.94 4.84 6.06
CA THR A 94 13.27 5.60 7.28
C THR A 94 14.79 5.71 7.44
N GLU A 95 15.51 4.61 7.29
CA GLU A 95 16.97 4.56 7.31
C GLU A 95 17.59 5.47 6.24
N LYS A 96 17.04 5.46 5.02
CA LYS A 96 17.46 6.35 3.94
C LYS A 96 17.27 7.82 4.31
N SER A 97 16.11 8.19 4.86
CA SER A 97 15.83 9.56 5.29
C SER A 97 16.75 10.00 6.43
N ILE A 98 17.05 9.14 7.39
CA ILE A 98 18.01 9.46 8.47
C ILE A 98 19.42 9.69 7.89
N LYS A 99 19.87 8.82 6.97
CA LYS A 99 21.16 8.97 6.30
C LYS A 99 21.26 10.24 5.47
N GLU A 100 20.15 10.67 4.87
CA GLU A 100 20.07 11.96 4.15
C GLU A 100 20.17 13.14 5.13
N LEU A 101 19.44 13.11 6.25
CA LEU A 101 19.53 14.14 7.29
C LEU A 101 20.93 14.25 7.89
N LEU A 102 21.63 13.13 8.11
CA LEU A 102 23.01 13.11 8.62
C LEU A 102 24.03 13.80 7.69
N GLN A 103 23.67 14.12 6.44
CA GLN A 103 24.50 14.91 5.53
C GLN A 103 24.37 16.42 5.77
N GLU A 104 23.37 16.86 6.54
CA GLU A 104 23.10 18.27 6.83
C GLU A 104 23.88 18.77 8.08
N ASP A 105 23.85 20.09 8.30
CA ASP A 105 24.60 20.73 9.38
C ASP A 105 23.79 20.72 10.70
N TRP A 106 23.86 19.58 11.40
CA TRP A 106 23.30 19.38 12.73
C TRP A 106 24.34 19.59 13.83
N ASN A 107 23.91 19.95 15.03
CA ASN A 107 24.80 19.98 16.18
C ASN A 107 25.17 18.55 16.64
N GLU A 108 26.15 18.41 17.54
CA GLU A 108 26.64 17.09 17.97
C GLU A 108 25.57 16.23 18.67
N GLU A 109 24.70 16.84 19.50
CA GLU A 109 23.61 16.14 20.19
C GLU A 109 22.57 15.61 19.18
N GLU A 110 22.24 16.40 18.17
CA GLU A 110 21.31 16.02 17.09
C GLU A 110 21.89 14.93 16.20
N LYS A 111 23.20 14.99 15.89
CA LYS A 111 23.90 13.93 15.14
C LYS A 111 23.96 12.63 15.93
N GLU A 112 24.23 12.69 17.23
CA GLU A 112 24.22 11.51 18.11
C GLU A 112 22.83 10.86 18.11
N TYR A 113 21.78 11.65 18.33
CA TYR A 113 20.39 11.19 18.24
C TYR A 113 20.04 10.56 16.88
N LEU A 114 20.41 11.19 15.76
CA LEU A 114 20.16 10.64 14.42
C LEU A 114 20.92 9.33 14.16
N ASN A 115 22.14 9.18 14.69
CA ASN A 115 22.87 7.92 14.61
C ASN A 115 22.22 6.83 15.47
N GLU A 116 21.81 7.14 16.70
CA GLU A 116 21.11 6.17 17.56
C GLU A 116 19.77 5.76 16.95
N LEU A 117 19.04 6.67 16.29
CA LEU A 117 17.83 6.34 15.55
C LEU A 117 18.03 5.22 14.52
N LEU A 118 19.19 5.15 13.85
CA LEU A 118 19.47 4.11 12.85
C LEU A 118 19.40 2.71 13.46
N ASP A 119 19.85 2.54 14.70
CA ASP A 119 19.87 1.25 15.39
C ASP A 119 18.46 0.75 15.72
N HIS A 120 17.49 1.66 15.78
CA HIS A 120 16.08 1.36 16.05
C HIS A 120 15.20 1.28 14.78
N THR A 121 15.74 1.50 13.58
CA THR A 121 14.95 1.54 12.34
C THR A 121 14.33 0.20 11.93
N TYR A 122 14.81 -0.93 12.45
CA TYR A 122 14.33 -2.25 12.06
C TYR A 122 12.86 -2.50 12.48
N ASP A 123 12.47 -2.06 13.68
CA ASP A 123 11.11 -2.24 14.20
C ASP A 123 10.40 -0.90 14.34
N GLY A 124 9.28 -0.73 13.63
CA GLY A 124 8.57 0.55 13.60
C GLY A 124 7.94 0.98 14.93
N ARG A 125 7.75 0.07 15.89
CA ARG A 125 7.25 0.39 17.22
C ARG A 125 8.39 0.86 18.11
N GLU A 126 9.49 0.11 18.13
CA GLU A 126 10.73 0.49 18.82
C GLU A 126 11.25 1.84 18.30
N TYR A 127 11.27 2.01 16.97
CA TYR A 127 11.63 3.26 16.32
C TYR A 127 10.84 4.45 16.87
N LYS A 128 9.50 4.32 16.92
CA LYS A 128 8.64 5.40 17.44
C LYS A 128 8.92 5.67 18.91
N ASP A 129 9.02 4.62 19.72
CA ASP A 129 9.26 4.80 21.15
C ASP A 129 10.57 5.55 21.40
N TYR A 130 11.65 5.14 20.72
CA TYR A 130 12.93 5.81 20.83
C TYR A 130 12.86 7.25 20.31
N ALA A 131 12.36 7.45 19.08
CA ALA A 131 12.32 8.75 18.41
C ALA A 131 11.54 9.82 19.19
N TYR A 132 10.43 9.46 19.83
CA TYR A 132 9.63 10.46 20.55
C TYR A 132 10.11 10.69 21.99
N ASN A 133 10.73 9.70 22.64
CA ASN A 133 11.14 9.79 24.05
C ASN A 133 12.58 10.29 24.25
N HIS A 134 13.46 10.11 23.26
CA HIS A 134 14.89 10.48 23.36
C HIS A 134 15.26 11.68 22.46
N ARG A 135 14.26 12.32 21.86
CA ARG A 135 14.42 13.52 21.02
C ARG A 135 15.13 14.65 21.78
N PRO A 136 16.24 15.21 21.26
CA PRO A 136 16.86 16.41 21.78
C PRO A 136 15.88 17.57 21.81
N SER A 137 15.97 18.45 22.81
CA SER A 137 14.99 19.53 23.00
C SER A 137 14.86 20.45 21.76
N GLY A 138 15.96 20.70 21.05
CA GLY A 138 16.03 21.54 19.84
C GLY A 138 15.59 20.87 18.54
N PHE A 139 15.40 19.55 18.52
CA PHE A 139 15.09 18.81 17.28
C PHE A 139 13.58 18.78 17.02
N GLU A 140 13.06 19.48 16.02
CA GLU A 140 11.60 19.60 15.81
C GLU A 140 10.89 18.24 15.62
N TYR A 141 9.66 18.09 16.14
CA TYR A 141 8.89 16.85 16.01
C TYR A 141 8.56 16.52 14.56
N GLU A 142 8.33 17.54 13.75
CA GLU A 142 8.07 17.46 12.32
C GLU A 142 9.31 17.03 11.52
N SER A 143 10.50 17.18 12.10
CA SER A 143 11.77 16.77 11.50
C SER A 143 12.13 15.31 11.81
N ILE A 144 11.36 14.61 12.64
CA ILE A 144 11.59 13.19 12.92
C ILE A 144 11.33 12.39 11.64
N PRO A 145 12.36 11.74 11.06
CA PRO A 145 12.17 10.99 9.82
C PRO A 145 11.22 9.82 10.07
N TYR A 146 10.27 9.62 9.17
CA TYR A 146 9.36 8.48 9.26
C TYR A 146 8.94 8.03 7.86
N GLY A 147 9.58 6.95 7.40
CA GLY A 147 9.31 6.36 6.12
C GLY A 147 8.06 5.48 6.17
N GLU A 148 7.17 5.66 5.21
CA GLU A 148 6.01 4.80 5.02
C GLU A 148 5.95 4.27 3.58
N SER A 149 5.39 3.07 3.43
CA SER A 149 5.01 2.56 2.11
C SER A 149 3.67 1.85 2.13
N VAL A 150 3.06 1.79 0.94
CA VAL A 150 1.78 1.09 0.77
C VAL A 150 1.95 -0.36 1.20
N LYS A 151 0.98 -0.85 1.97
CA LYS A 151 0.96 -2.22 2.49
C LYS A 151 1.18 -3.25 1.38
N PRO A 152 2.03 -4.27 1.57
CA PRO A 152 2.30 -5.30 0.57
C PRO A 152 1.05 -5.98 0.02
N TRP A 153 0.07 -6.23 0.89
CA TRP A 153 -1.22 -6.82 0.49
C TRP A 153 -2.04 -5.90 -0.41
N LEU A 154 -2.02 -4.58 -0.16
CA LEU A 154 -2.68 -3.60 -1.01
C LEU A 154 -1.94 -3.42 -2.34
N LYS A 155 -0.60 -3.46 -2.34
CA LYS A 155 0.21 -3.52 -3.58
C LYS A 155 -0.16 -4.73 -4.44
N ALA A 156 -0.44 -5.89 -3.84
CA ALA A 156 -0.90 -7.08 -4.56
C ALA A 156 -2.29 -6.87 -5.18
N VAL A 157 -3.21 -6.19 -4.47
CA VAL A 157 -4.51 -5.79 -5.02
C VAL A 157 -4.34 -4.87 -6.23
N PHE A 158 -3.41 -3.91 -6.17
CA PHE A 158 -3.13 -3.01 -7.29
C PHE A 158 -2.53 -3.74 -8.51
N ASP A 159 -1.65 -4.71 -8.28
CA ASP A 159 -1.14 -5.56 -9.37
C ASP A 159 -2.25 -6.41 -10.01
N ALA A 160 -3.19 -6.93 -9.23
CA ALA A 160 -4.34 -7.68 -9.74
C ALA A 160 -5.30 -6.79 -10.54
N PHE A 161 -5.51 -5.55 -10.09
CA PHE A 161 -6.32 -4.57 -10.79
C PHE A 161 -5.68 -4.25 -12.15
N ASP A 162 -4.37 -4.00 -12.20
CA ASP A 162 -3.63 -3.77 -13.44
C ASP A 162 -3.71 -4.96 -14.41
N GLU A 163 -3.67 -6.20 -13.89
CA GLU A 163 -3.85 -7.43 -14.68
C GLU A 163 -5.25 -7.52 -15.29
N ILE A 164 -6.30 -7.18 -14.52
CA ILE A 164 -7.68 -7.17 -15.05
C ILE A 164 -7.80 -6.14 -16.17
N CYS A 165 -7.29 -4.91 -15.97
CA CYS A 165 -7.26 -3.89 -17.01
C CYS A 165 -6.53 -4.37 -18.27
N ASP A 166 -5.42 -5.11 -18.12
CA ASP A 166 -4.68 -5.63 -19.25
C ASP A 166 -5.42 -6.74 -20.02
N ARG A 167 -6.22 -7.57 -19.35
CA ARG A 167 -7.01 -8.62 -20.01
C ARG A 167 -8.20 -8.09 -20.79
N VAL A 168 -8.81 -7.01 -20.30
CA VAL A 168 -9.87 -6.31 -21.04
C VAL A 168 -9.33 -5.69 -22.35
N LYS A 169 -8.01 -5.55 -22.52
CA LYS A 169 -7.39 -5.16 -23.81
C LYS A 169 -7.41 -6.25 -24.88
N GLN A 170 -7.60 -7.51 -24.49
CA GLN A 170 -7.45 -8.68 -25.38
C GLN A 170 -8.79 -9.25 -25.84
N SER A 171 -9.89 -8.77 -25.27
CA SER A 171 -11.29 -9.07 -25.62
C SER A 171 -11.87 -7.99 -26.52
#